data_AF-A0A7W0W6F5-F1
#
_entry.id   AF-A0A7W0W6F5-F1
#
_cell.length_a   1.000
_cell.length_b   1.000
_cell.length_c   1.000
_cell.angle_alpha   90.00
_cell.angle_beta   90.00
_cell.angle_gamma   90.00
#
_symmetry.space_group_name_H-M   'P 1'
#
loop_
_entity.id
_entity.type
_entity.pdbx_description
1 polymer ?
#
loop_
_entity_poly.entity_id
_entity_poly.type
_entity_poly.pdbx_seq_one_letter_code
_entity_poly.pdbx_strand_id
1 'polypeptide(L)'
;MYKFMIYTSFGLNVILFAVLIFLGVWLFGLKNGLYPLQGTVAELTGTIDGLQNATIKASVPLNERLPISLQVPVSQNTNVRVTQAVPLQVPADITLPGVGFLKANVALNLPEGLELPVFLSMTIPLESSVPVSLTVPVNIPLKDTELGPQFQKLGELVKPLADLVNGDGK
;
A
#
# COMPACT_ATOMS: atom_id res chain seq x y z
N MET A 1 62.52 60.05 -38.63
CA MET A 1 61.92 59.45 -37.42
C MET A 1 60.68 58.60 -37.68
N TYR A 2 59.80 58.94 -38.64
CA TYR A 2 58.56 58.18 -38.93
C TYR A 2 58.75 56.69 -39.31
N LYS A 3 59.79 56.34 -40.06
CA LYS A 3 60.10 54.94 -40.41
C LYS A 3 60.34 54.04 -39.19
N PHE A 4 60.99 54.55 -38.14
CA PHE A 4 61.22 53.80 -36.90
C PHE A 4 59.91 53.53 -36.14
N MET A 5 59.01 54.51 -36.08
CA MET A 5 57.68 54.33 -35.48
C MET A 5 56.83 53.29 -36.23
N ILE A 6 56.91 53.23 -37.56
CA ILE A 6 56.22 52.21 -38.37
C ILE A 6 56.74 50.81 -38.03
N TYR A 7 58.06 50.60 -38.02
CA TYR A 7 58.64 49.29 -37.72
C TYR A 7 58.34 48.83 -36.28
N THR A 8 58.38 49.72 -35.31
CA THR A 8 58.06 49.40 -33.91
C THR A 8 56.57 49.09 -33.72
N SER A 9 55.67 49.84 -34.35
CA SER A 9 54.22 49.57 -34.30
C SER A 9 53.86 48.25 -35.01
N PHE A 10 54.46 48.00 -36.17
CA PHE A 10 54.29 46.74 -36.90
C PHE A 10 54.80 45.54 -36.08
N GLY A 11 55.99 45.64 -35.50
CA GLY A 11 56.55 44.60 -34.63
C GLY A 11 55.69 44.34 -33.39
N LEU A 12 55.20 45.39 -32.74
CA LEU A 12 54.33 45.27 -31.56
C LEU A 12 53.01 44.58 -31.90
N ASN A 13 52.38 44.93 -33.03
CA ASN A 13 51.15 44.27 -33.47
C ASN A 13 51.37 42.80 -33.84
N VAL A 14 52.49 42.46 -34.48
CA VAL A 14 52.82 41.05 -34.78
C VAL A 14 52.98 40.23 -33.50
N ILE A 15 53.64 40.80 -32.47
CA ILE A 15 53.76 40.15 -31.16
C ILE A 15 52.39 40.00 -30.50
N LEU A 16 51.53 41.03 -30.56
CA LEU A 16 50.17 40.98 -30.01
C LEU A 16 49.34 39.89 -30.70
N PHE A 17 49.41 39.77 -32.03
CA PHE A 17 48.77 38.67 -32.77
C PHE A 17 49.33 37.31 -32.38
N ALA A 18 50.65 37.17 -32.22
CA ALA A 18 51.25 35.91 -31.78
C ALA A 18 50.78 35.50 -30.38
N VAL A 19 50.67 36.47 -29.45
CA VAL A 19 50.14 36.26 -28.10
C VAL A 19 48.67 35.87 -28.14
N LEU A 20 47.86 36.52 -28.98
CA LEU A 20 46.45 36.17 -29.19
C LEU A 20 46.26 34.77 -29.74
N ILE A 21 47.07 34.36 -30.72
CA ILE A 21 47.04 33.01 -31.29
C ILE A 21 47.44 31.99 -30.23
N PHE A 22 48.51 32.27 -29.47
CA PHE A 22 48.96 31.40 -28.38
C PHE A 22 47.88 31.22 -27.31
N LEU A 23 47.26 32.31 -26.86
CA LEU A 23 46.13 32.28 -25.93
C LEU A 23 44.93 31.53 -26.51
N GLY A 24 44.62 31.73 -27.80
CA GLY A 24 43.53 31.02 -28.49
C GLY A 24 43.74 29.51 -28.50
N VAL A 25 44.94 29.05 -28.84
CA VAL A 25 45.30 27.63 -28.85
C VAL A 25 45.29 27.05 -27.43
N TRP A 26 45.80 27.78 -26.43
CA TRP A 26 45.76 27.34 -25.03
C TRP A 26 44.33 27.22 -24.51
N LEU A 27 43.47 28.21 -24.76
CA LEU A 27 42.06 28.17 -24.37
C LEU A 27 41.31 27.03 -25.05
N PHE A 28 41.64 26.71 -26.30
CA PHE A 28 41.06 25.57 -27.01
C PHE A 28 41.50 24.23 -26.40
N GLY A 29 42.78 24.12 -25.99
CA GLY A 29 43.30 22.93 -25.30
C GLY A 29 42.59 22.65 -23.97
N LEU A 30 42.27 23.70 -23.20
CA LEU A 30 41.51 23.59 -21.95
C LEU A 30 40.08 23.11 -22.19
N LYS A 31 39.41 23.61 -23.23
CA LYS A 31 38.04 23.16 -23.60
C LYS A 31 38.01 21.72 -24.10
N ASN A 32 38.99 21.32 -24.91
CA ASN A 32 39.08 19.96 -25.43
C ASN A 32 39.34 18.91 -24.33
N GLY A 33 39.97 19.31 -23.22
CA GLY A 33 40.17 18.45 -22.05
C GLY A 33 38.88 18.13 -21.27
N LEU A 34 37.82 18.94 -21.42
CA LEU A 34 36.53 18.76 -20.75
C LEU A 34 35.53 17.92 -21.58
N TYR A 35 35.78 17.78 -22.88
CA TYR A 35 34.95 16.98 -23.80
C TYR A 35 34.68 15.52 -23.32
N PRO A 36 35.66 14.76 -22.81
CA PRO A 36 35.37 13.41 -22.29
C PRO A 36 34.51 13.41 -21.01
N LEU A 37 34.54 14.50 -20.23
CA LEU A 37 33.76 14.64 -19.01
C LEU A 37 32.29 15.00 -19.31
N GLN A 38 32.01 15.63 -20.45
CA GLN A 38 30.65 15.94 -20.90
C GLN A 38 29.79 14.67 -21.01
N GLY A 39 30.30 13.64 -21.69
CA GLY A 39 29.59 12.37 -21.81
C GLY A 39 29.32 11.71 -20.45
N THR A 40 30.33 11.66 -19.59
CA THR A 40 30.23 11.01 -18.28
C THR A 40 29.23 11.73 -17.36
N VAL A 41 29.26 13.06 -17.34
CA VAL A 41 28.35 13.86 -16.50
C VAL A 41 26.92 13.80 -17.05
N ALA A 42 26.74 13.81 -18.37
CA ALA A 42 25.43 13.63 -19.00
C ALA A 42 24.83 12.24 -18.72
N GLU A 43 25.65 11.19 -18.73
CA GLU A 43 25.22 9.84 -18.35
C GLU A 43 24.84 9.75 -16.88
N LEU A 44 25.61 10.40 -16.00
CA LEU A 44 25.32 10.45 -14.55
C LEU A 44 23.99 11.16 -14.27
N THR A 45 23.76 12.35 -14.84
CA THR A 45 22.51 13.08 -14.65
C THR A 45 21.33 12.30 -15.22
N GLY A 46 21.49 11.71 -16.41
CA GLY A 46 20.46 10.86 -17.02
C GLY A 46 20.14 9.61 -16.18
N THR A 47 21.15 9.01 -15.53
CA THR A 47 20.95 7.87 -14.63
C THR A 47 20.20 8.29 -13.36
N ILE A 48 20.54 9.44 -12.77
CA ILE A 48 19.86 9.98 -11.60
C ILE A 48 18.39 10.31 -11.91
N ASP A 49 18.12 10.95 -13.05
CA ASP A 49 16.75 11.24 -13.49
C ASP A 49 15.96 9.97 -13.78
N GLY A 50 16.62 8.96 -14.37
CA GLY A 50 16.04 7.63 -14.57
C GLY A 50 15.68 6.95 -13.25
N LEU A 51 16.53 7.04 -12.24
CA LEU A 51 16.28 6.52 -10.91
C LEU A 51 15.14 7.27 -10.20
N GLN A 52 15.08 8.59 -10.29
CA GLN A 52 13.98 9.37 -9.71
C GLN A 52 12.61 8.95 -10.26
N ASN A 53 12.54 8.62 -11.56
CA ASN A 53 11.32 8.21 -12.24
C ASN A 53 11.08 6.70 -12.28
N ALA A 54 11.98 5.91 -11.69
CA ALA A 54 11.86 4.46 -11.69
C ALA A 54 10.74 3.97 -10.75
N THR A 55 10.32 2.73 -10.98
CA THR A 55 9.21 2.08 -10.27
C THR A 55 9.63 0.69 -9.82
N ILE A 56 9.38 0.36 -8.55
CA ILE A 56 9.49 -1.01 -8.03
C ILE A 56 8.15 -1.72 -8.23
N LYS A 57 8.18 -2.88 -8.87
CA LYS A 57 7.04 -3.81 -8.94
C LYS A 57 7.28 -4.92 -7.93
N ALA A 58 6.43 -5.00 -6.91
CA ALA A 58 6.52 -6.01 -5.87
C ALA A 58 5.18 -6.72 -5.69
N SER A 59 5.21 -7.94 -5.16
CA SER A 59 4.02 -8.69 -4.78
C SER A 59 4.06 -8.89 -3.28
N VAL A 60 3.08 -8.35 -2.57
CA VAL A 60 3.01 -8.44 -1.10
C VAL A 60 2.00 -9.52 -0.73
N PRO A 61 2.41 -10.60 -0.04
CA PRO A 61 1.48 -11.59 0.48
C PRO A 61 0.78 -11.04 1.72
N LEU A 62 -0.55 -11.09 1.70
CA LEU A 62 -1.43 -10.72 2.81
C LEU A 62 -2.13 -11.97 3.31
N ASN A 63 -1.85 -12.34 4.56
CA ASN A 63 -2.46 -13.49 5.23
C ASN A 63 -3.27 -12.98 6.41
N GLU A 64 -4.59 -12.89 6.24
CA GLU A 64 -5.50 -12.37 7.26
C GLU A 64 -6.62 -13.38 7.56
N ARG A 65 -7.19 -13.30 8.76
CA ARG A 65 -8.37 -14.07 9.13
C ARG A 65 -9.56 -13.12 9.24
N LEU A 66 -10.53 -13.28 8.36
CA LEU A 66 -11.75 -12.47 8.38
C LEU A 66 -12.72 -13.05 9.42
N PRO A 67 -13.14 -12.29 10.44
CA PRO A 67 -14.17 -12.74 11.37
C PRO A 67 -15.53 -12.73 10.67
N ILE A 68 -16.30 -13.78 10.89
CA ILE A 68 -17.68 -13.91 10.42
C ILE A 68 -18.58 -14.19 11.63
N SER A 69 -19.58 -13.33 11.81
CA SER A 69 -20.66 -13.52 12.78
C SER A 69 -21.93 -13.83 12.02
N LEU A 70 -22.45 -15.03 12.21
CA LEU A 70 -23.68 -15.50 11.57
C LEU A 70 -24.73 -15.78 12.64
N GLN A 71 -25.93 -15.25 12.45
CA GLN A 71 -27.09 -15.60 13.27
C GLN A 71 -27.94 -16.61 12.52
N VAL A 72 -27.99 -17.85 13.01
CA VAL A 72 -28.80 -18.91 12.40
C VAL A 72 -30.12 -19.02 13.16
N PRO A 73 -31.25 -18.57 12.58
CA PRO A 73 -32.55 -18.81 13.18
C PRO A 73 -32.92 -20.30 13.02
N VAL A 74 -33.23 -20.95 14.13
CA VAL A 74 -33.74 -22.32 14.18
C VAL A 74 -35.23 -22.23 14.51
N SER A 75 -36.04 -22.83 13.65
CA SER A 75 -37.50 -22.88 13.77
C SER A 75 -37.97 -24.27 13.36
N GLN A 76 -38.06 -25.20 14.32
CA GLN A 76 -38.37 -26.60 14.01
C GLN A 76 -39.17 -27.27 15.13
N ASN A 77 -40.03 -28.21 14.74
CA ASN A 77 -40.69 -29.11 15.68
C ASN A 77 -39.69 -30.17 16.15
N THR A 78 -39.56 -30.34 17.46
CA THR A 78 -38.66 -31.31 18.07
C THR A 78 -39.36 -32.05 19.20
N ASN A 79 -39.01 -33.31 19.42
CA ASN A 79 -39.48 -34.06 20.57
C ASN A 79 -38.46 -33.91 21.69
N VAL A 80 -38.84 -33.21 22.76
CA VAL A 80 -38.00 -33.09 23.97
C VAL A 80 -38.37 -34.16 24.97
N ARG A 81 -37.37 -34.73 25.65
CA ARG A 81 -37.59 -35.67 26.74
C ARG A 81 -37.58 -34.93 28.06
N VAL A 82 -38.64 -35.10 28.84
CA VAL A 82 -38.74 -34.54 30.19
C VAL A 82 -37.66 -35.18 31.08
N THR A 83 -36.74 -34.39 31.62
CA THR A 83 -35.60 -34.87 32.43
C THR A 83 -35.91 -34.97 33.91
N GLN A 84 -37.00 -34.35 34.37
CA GLN A 84 -37.45 -34.36 35.77
C GLN A 84 -38.97 -34.16 35.82
N ALA A 85 -39.61 -34.62 36.89
CA ALA A 85 -41.06 -34.49 37.01
C ALA A 85 -41.53 -33.02 36.95
N VAL A 86 -42.47 -32.72 36.05
CA VAL A 86 -43.02 -31.36 35.86
C VAL A 86 -44.47 -31.30 36.36
N PRO A 87 -44.74 -30.62 37.49
CA PRO A 87 -46.09 -30.42 37.96
C PRO A 87 -46.83 -29.38 37.09
N LEU A 88 -48.05 -29.70 36.70
CA LEU A 88 -48.97 -28.89 35.92
C LEU A 88 -50.30 -28.75 36.67
N GLN A 89 -50.94 -27.60 36.55
CA GLN A 89 -52.33 -27.41 36.96
C GLN A 89 -53.17 -27.15 35.73
N VAL A 90 -54.12 -28.04 35.45
CA VAL A 90 -54.98 -27.95 34.27
C VAL A 90 -56.45 -28.00 34.67
N PRO A 91 -57.32 -27.16 34.07
CA PRO A 91 -58.76 -27.31 34.22
C PRO A 91 -59.22 -28.55 33.43
N ALA A 92 -59.94 -29.45 34.08
CA ALA A 92 -60.45 -30.68 33.49
C ALA A 92 -61.96 -30.81 33.69
N ASP A 93 -62.64 -31.33 32.67
CA ASP A 93 -64.06 -31.66 32.71
C ASP A 93 -64.21 -33.13 33.08
N ILE A 94 -64.63 -33.38 34.32
CA ILE A 94 -64.79 -34.72 34.86
C ILE A 94 -66.26 -35.11 34.75
N THR A 95 -66.55 -36.15 33.98
CA THR A 95 -67.89 -36.74 33.91
C THR A 95 -67.96 -37.92 34.85
N LEU A 96 -68.75 -37.80 35.92
CA LEU A 96 -68.91 -38.89 36.87
C LEU A 96 -70.22 -39.63 36.57
N PRO A 97 -70.18 -40.96 36.33
CA PRO A 97 -71.37 -41.73 36.03
C PRO A 97 -72.36 -41.68 37.19
N GLY A 98 -73.52 -41.07 36.96
CA GLY A 98 -74.62 -40.95 37.93
C GLY A 98 -74.71 -39.64 38.72
N VAL A 99 -73.72 -38.73 38.65
CA VAL A 99 -73.73 -37.48 39.44
C VAL A 99 -73.46 -36.19 38.64
N GLY A 100 -73.25 -36.27 37.32
CA GLY A 100 -73.19 -35.10 36.43
C GLY A 100 -71.78 -34.66 36.02
N PHE A 101 -71.66 -33.41 35.55
CA PHE A 101 -70.42 -32.82 35.04
C PHE A 101 -69.79 -31.88 36.07
N LEU A 102 -68.50 -32.04 36.36
CA LEU A 102 -67.74 -31.17 37.25
C LEU A 102 -66.56 -30.55 36.49
N LYS A 103 -66.44 -29.22 36.55
CA LYS A 103 -65.21 -28.52 36.15
C LYS A 103 -64.30 -28.39 37.37
N ALA A 104 -63.15 -29.04 37.33
CA ALA A 104 -62.19 -29.02 38.45
C ALA A 104 -60.78 -28.72 37.94
N ASN A 105 -59.98 -28.01 38.75
CA ASN A 105 -58.55 -27.90 38.51
C ASN A 105 -57.85 -29.13 39.07
N VAL A 106 -57.14 -29.87 38.23
CA VAL A 106 -56.40 -31.08 38.59
C VAL A 106 -54.91 -30.80 38.55
N ALA A 107 -54.18 -31.27 39.55
CA ALA A 107 -52.72 -31.29 39.54
C ALA A 107 -52.25 -32.56 38.80
N LEU A 108 -51.59 -32.37 37.66
CA LEU A 108 -50.99 -33.44 36.85
C LEU A 108 -49.47 -33.36 37.01
N ASN A 109 -48.78 -34.49 37.16
CA ASN A 109 -47.33 -34.51 37.17
C ASN A 109 -46.84 -35.26 35.92
N LEU A 110 -46.13 -34.57 35.02
CA LEU A 110 -45.54 -35.22 33.86
C LEU A 110 -44.33 -36.05 34.33
N PRO A 111 -44.31 -37.37 34.12
CA PRO A 111 -43.23 -38.22 34.59
C PRO A 111 -41.94 -37.94 33.81
N GLU A 112 -40.81 -38.25 34.44
CA GLU A 112 -39.53 -38.27 33.74
C GLU A 112 -39.56 -39.27 32.58
N GLY A 113 -38.91 -38.91 31.48
CA GLY A 113 -38.84 -39.74 30.29
C GLY A 113 -40.02 -39.62 29.32
N LEU A 114 -41.05 -38.81 29.63
CA LEU A 114 -42.10 -38.48 28.67
C LEU A 114 -41.52 -37.68 27.49
N GLU A 115 -41.82 -38.08 26.26
CA GLU A 115 -41.48 -37.33 25.05
C GLU A 115 -42.60 -36.35 24.71
N LEU A 116 -42.25 -35.06 24.60
CA LEU A 116 -43.18 -33.99 24.30
C LEU A 116 -42.80 -33.33 22.97
N PRO A 117 -43.70 -33.33 21.96
CA PRO A 117 -43.51 -32.52 20.76
C PRO A 117 -43.63 -31.04 21.12
N VAL A 118 -42.58 -30.27 20.86
CA VAL A 118 -42.52 -28.83 21.08
C VAL A 118 -42.00 -28.11 19.84
N PHE A 119 -42.41 -26.86 19.68
CA PHE A 119 -41.87 -25.99 18.65
C PHE A 119 -40.68 -25.20 19.21
N LEU A 120 -39.51 -25.41 18.63
CA LEU A 120 -38.28 -24.72 19.02
C LEU A 120 -38.04 -23.52 18.12
N SER A 121 -38.03 -22.32 18.69
CA SER A 121 -37.71 -21.07 18.01
C SER A 121 -36.60 -20.34 18.76
N MET A 122 -35.38 -20.33 18.22
CA MET A 122 -34.23 -19.67 18.82
C MET A 122 -33.23 -19.21 17.74
N THR A 123 -32.43 -18.21 18.05
CA THR A 123 -31.34 -17.75 17.17
C THR A 123 -30.01 -18.17 17.76
N ILE A 124 -29.24 -18.95 17.01
CA ILE A 124 -27.93 -19.43 17.43
C ILE A 124 -26.86 -18.51 16.82
N PRO A 125 -26.06 -17.80 17.63
CA PRO A 125 -24.91 -17.05 17.13
C PRO A 125 -23.76 -18.02 16.82
N LEU A 126 -23.19 -17.90 15.62
CA LEU A 126 -22.01 -18.63 15.18
C LEU A 126 -20.90 -17.64 14.88
N GLU A 127 -19.85 -17.67 15.69
CA GLU A 127 -18.62 -16.92 15.48
C GLU A 127 -17.58 -17.85 14.85
N SER A 128 -17.09 -17.50 13.67
CA SER A 128 -16.05 -18.25 12.96
C SER A 128 -15.05 -17.31 12.31
N SER A 129 -13.92 -17.84 11.85
CA SER A 129 -12.91 -17.07 11.11
C SER A 129 -12.46 -17.85 9.88
N VAL A 130 -12.44 -17.20 8.72
CA VAL A 130 -11.99 -17.79 7.46
C VAL A 130 -10.58 -17.26 7.13
N PRO A 131 -9.59 -18.14 6.88
CA PRO A 131 -8.28 -17.70 6.45
C PRO A 131 -8.33 -17.22 5.00
N VAL A 132 -7.77 -16.05 4.75
CA VAL A 132 -7.67 -15.43 3.43
C VAL A 132 -6.19 -15.20 3.14
N SER A 133 -5.72 -15.68 1.98
CA SER A 133 -4.37 -15.45 1.48
C SER A 133 -4.46 -14.75 0.14
N LEU A 134 -4.03 -13.49 0.10
CA LEU A 134 -4.07 -12.63 -1.09
C LEU A 134 -2.64 -12.25 -1.44
N THR A 135 -2.28 -12.29 -2.72
CA THR A 135 -1.04 -11.68 -3.20
C THR A 135 -1.39 -10.43 -3.95
N VAL A 136 -1.11 -9.27 -3.35
CA VAL A 136 -1.46 -7.98 -3.94
C VAL A 136 -0.25 -7.45 -4.71
N PRO A 137 -0.35 -7.24 -6.03
CA PRO A 137 0.69 -6.57 -6.79
C PRO A 137 0.68 -5.08 -6.44
N VAL A 138 1.83 -4.55 -6.04
CA VAL A 138 2.02 -3.13 -5.77
C VAL A 138 3.04 -2.54 -6.73
N ASN A 139 2.78 -1.29 -7.11
CA ASN A 139 3.65 -0.48 -7.94
C ASN A 139 4.08 0.71 -7.07
N ILE A 140 5.38 0.79 -6.76
CA ILE A 140 5.95 1.78 -5.85
C ILE A 140 6.91 2.68 -6.65
N PRO A 141 6.48 3.89 -7.05
CA PRO A 141 7.36 4.87 -7.70
C PRO A 141 8.44 5.33 -6.72
N LEU A 142 9.72 5.33 -7.13
CA LEU A 142 10.84 5.67 -6.24
C LEU A 142 10.75 7.10 -5.70
N LYS A 143 10.23 8.05 -6.49
CA LYS A 143 9.95 9.43 -6.06
C LYS A 143 9.01 9.54 -4.84
N ASP A 144 8.11 8.57 -4.66
CA ASP A 144 7.11 8.56 -3.59
C ASP A 144 7.60 7.76 -2.37
N THR A 145 8.84 7.24 -2.42
CA THR A 145 9.50 6.55 -1.30
C THR A 145 10.43 7.50 -0.53
N GLU A 146 10.96 7.03 0.59
CA GLU A 146 12.00 7.73 1.37
C GLU A 146 13.29 8.00 0.58
N LEU A 147 13.52 7.25 -0.52
CA LEU A 147 14.67 7.44 -1.41
C LEU A 147 14.47 8.59 -2.42
N GLY A 148 13.23 9.00 -2.70
CA GLY A 148 12.91 10.05 -3.67
C GLY A 148 13.66 11.36 -3.40
N PRO A 149 13.55 11.95 -2.19
CA PRO A 149 14.29 13.15 -1.82
C PRO A 149 15.81 12.98 -1.88
N GLN A 150 16.33 11.77 -1.69
CA GLN A 150 17.77 11.50 -1.75
C GLN A 150 18.27 11.58 -3.20
N PHE A 151 17.52 11.01 -4.16
CA PHE A 151 17.87 11.11 -5.57
C PHE A 151 17.72 12.53 -6.13
N GLN A 152 16.74 13.30 -5.65
CA GLN A 152 16.61 14.73 -5.98
C GLN A 152 17.82 15.53 -5.52
N LYS A 153 18.24 15.37 -4.26
CA LYS A 153 19.45 16.00 -3.72
C LYS A 153 20.70 15.61 -4.50
N LEU A 154 20.84 14.34 -4.88
CA LEU A 154 21.96 13.89 -5.72
C LEU A 154 21.96 14.63 -7.07
N GLY A 155 20.80 14.78 -7.70
CA GLY A 155 20.63 15.57 -8.93
C GLY A 155 21.03 17.04 -8.75
N GLU A 156 20.58 17.67 -7.66
CA GLU A 156 20.93 19.05 -7.32
C GLU A 156 22.44 19.24 -7.08
N LEU A 157 23.10 18.25 -6.46
CA LEU A 157 24.54 18.29 -6.19
C LEU A 157 25.38 18.18 -7.47
N VAL A 158 24.92 17.42 -8.47
CA VAL A 158 25.64 17.24 -9.73
C VAL A 158 25.31 18.31 -10.77
N LYS A 159 24.19 19.03 -10.62
CA LYS A 159 23.75 20.07 -11.56
C LYS A 159 24.81 21.14 -11.83
N PRO A 160 25.50 21.73 -10.83
CA PRO A 160 26.56 22.71 -11.09
C PRO A 160 27.73 22.12 -11.89
N LEU A 161 28.06 20.85 -11.68
CA LEU A 161 29.11 20.17 -12.44
C LEU A 161 28.67 19.93 -13.89
N ALA A 162 27.41 19.57 -14.11
CA ALA A 162 26.83 19.43 -15.44
C ALA A 162 26.82 20.76 -16.19
N ASP A 163 26.42 21.85 -15.55
CA ASP A 163 26.36 23.19 -16.15
C ASP A 163 27.76 23.71 -16.53
N LEU A 164 28.77 23.46 -15.68
CA LEU A 164 30.17 23.81 -15.95
C LEU A 164 30.75 23.04 -17.14
N VAL A 165 30.45 21.74 -17.22
CA VAL A 165 31.00 20.84 -18.22
C VAL A 165 30.32 21.04 -19.58
N ASN A 166 29.01 21.31 -19.61
CA ASN A 166 28.25 21.61 -20.82
C ASN A 166 28.48 23.03 -21.34
N GLY A 167 29.07 23.92 -20.53
CA GLY A 167 29.26 25.32 -20.89
C GLY A 167 27.98 26.16 -20.81
N ASP A 168 26.94 25.62 -20.17
CA ASP A 168 25.65 26.28 -19.91
C ASP A 168 25.67 27.18 -18.67
N GLY A 169 26.83 27.29 -17.99
CA GLY A 169 27.08 28.28 -16.94
C GLY A 169 27.07 29.72 -17.47
N LYS A 170 25.87 30.27 -17.68
CA LYS A 170 25.58 31.71 -17.74
C LYS A 170 24.60 32.09 -16.64
#